data_AF-A0AAW0PKP3-F1
#
_entry.id   AF-A0AAW0PKP3-F1
#
_cell.length_a   1.000
_cell.length_b   1.000
_cell.length_c   1.000
_cell.angle_alpha   90.00
_cell.angle_beta   90.00
_cell.angle_gamma   90.00
#
_symmetry.space_group_name_H-M   'P 1'
#
loop_
_entity.id
_entity.type
_entity.pdbx_description
1 polymer ?
#
loop_
_entity_poly.entity_id
_entity_poly.type
_entity_poly.pdbx_seq_one_letter_code
_entity_poly.pdbx_strand_id
1 'polypeptide(L)'
;MIECVEFVKSFKIPLLVLGGGGYTVRNVARCWTFETSLLVDESISDELPYSEYFEYFAPDFTLHPDVSTRIENQNSRQYLEQIRQTVFENLKMLNHAPSVQIHDVPSDMLSYERTDEQDPEERGPEENYSRPEAANEFYDGDHDNDKESDVEI
;
A
#
# COMPACT_ATOMS: atom_id res chain seq x y z
N MET A 1 -9.28 -6.79 9.09
CA MET A 1 -8.02 -6.19 8.56
C MET A 1 -6.95 -6.23 9.64
N ILE A 2 -7.25 -5.72 10.84
CA ILE A 2 -6.44 -5.82 12.08
C ILE A 2 -5.74 -7.18 12.25
N GLU A 3 -6.49 -8.28 12.22
CA GLU A 3 -5.96 -9.64 12.39
C GLU A 3 -4.94 -10.04 11.32
N CYS A 4 -5.04 -9.50 10.10
CA CYS A 4 -4.12 -9.79 9.01
C CYS A 4 -2.73 -9.18 9.26
N VAL A 5 -2.69 -7.94 9.77
CA VAL A 5 -1.43 -7.25 10.08
C VAL A 5 -0.70 -7.98 11.21
N GLU A 6 -1.42 -8.35 12.27
CA GLU A 6 -0.85 -9.13 13.39
C GLU A 6 -0.34 -10.50 12.92
N PHE A 7 -1.11 -11.21 12.09
CA PHE A 7 -0.69 -12.48 11.51
C PHE A 7 0.59 -12.36 10.68
N VAL A 8 0.69 -11.37 9.79
CA VAL A 8 1.89 -11.18 8.96
C VAL A 8 3.09 -10.73 9.80
N LYS A 9 2.88 -9.83 10.76
CA LYS A 9 3.93 -9.39 11.71
C LYS A 9 4.48 -10.56 12.53
N SER A 10 3.66 -11.58 12.80
CA SER A 10 4.08 -12.77 13.56
C SER A 10 5.19 -13.59 12.89
N PHE A 11 5.37 -13.48 11.57
CA PHE A 11 6.45 -14.18 10.85
C PHE A 11 7.86 -13.63 11.12
N LYS A 12 7.98 -12.44 11.75
CA LYS A 12 9.25 -11.82 12.13
C LYS A 12 10.28 -11.70 10.99
N ILE A 13 9.80 -11.43 9.78
CA ILE A 13 10.62 -11.07 8.61
C ILE A 13 10.59 -9.53 8.40
N PRO A 14 11.57 -8.94 7.69
CA PRO A 14 11.49 -7.54 7.29
C PRO A 14 10.16 -7.24 6.60
N LEU A 15 9.38 -6.33 7.17
CA LEU A 15 8.00 -6.05 6.77
C LEU A 15 7.89 -4.59 6.31
N LEU A 16 7.43 -4.40 5.07
CA LEU A 16 7.01 -3.11 4.55
C LEU A 16 5.47 -3.07 4.54
N VAL A 17 4.88 -2.13 5.26
CA VAL A 17 3.43 -1.91 5.29
C VAL A 17 3.12 -0.67 4.47
N LEU A 18 2.18 -0.82 3.52
CA LEU A 18 1.74 0.23 2.63
C LEU A 18 0.25 0.48 2.84
N GLY A 19 -0.18 1.71 2.59
CA GLY A 19 -1.59 2.05 2.50
C GLY A 19 -2.23 1.55 1.20
N GLY A 20 -3.33 2.19 0.81
CA GLY A 20 -4.04 1.85 -0.41
C GLY A 20 -5.37 2.58 -0.49
N GLY A 21 -6.32 2.01 -1.23
CA GLY A 21 -7.66 2.58 -1.38
C GLY A 21 -8.43 2.65 -0.05
N GLY A 22 -9.29 3.66 0.06
CA GLY A 22 -10.13 3.86 1.23
C GLY A 22 -11.00 5.12 1.05
N TYR A 23 -12.29 4.91 0.79
CA TYR A 23 -13.17 5.99 0.32
C TYR A 23 -13.97 6.67 1.44
N THR A 24 -13.91 6.12 2.65
CA THR A 24 -14.41 6.79 3.86
C THR A 24 -13.22 7.26 4.69
N VAL A 25 -12.72 8.46 4.38
CA VAL A 25 -11.46 9.02 4.92
C VAL A 25 -11.34 8.91 6.44
N ARG A 26 -12.44 9.12 7.17
CA ARG A 26 -12.49 9.00 8.63
C ARG A 26 -12.18 7.58 9.14
N ASN A 27 -12.67 6.57 8.42
CA ASN A 27 -12.40 5.17 8.74
C ASN A 27 -10.99 4.75 8.30
N VAL A 28 -10.47 5.35 7.23
CA VAL A 28 -9.07 5.16 6.80
C VAL A 28 -8.12 5.66 7.89
N ALA A 29 -8.34 6.88 8.39
CA ALA A 29 -7.53 7.45 9.47
C ALA A 29 -7.56 6.56 10.73
N ARG A 30 -8.73 6.07 11.13
CA ARG A 30 -8.88 5.13 12.26
C ARG A 30 -8.11 3.83 12.01
N CYS A 31 -8.31 3.21 10.85
CA CYS A 31 -7.69 1.94 10.49
C CYS A 31 -6.17 2.02 10.53
N TRP A 32 -5.58 3.00 9.83
CA TRP A 32 -4.12 3.14 9.77
C TRP A 32 -3.51 3.54 11.12
N THR A 33 -4.21 4.36 11.92
CA THR A 33 -3.76 4.70 13.29
C THR A 33 -3.66 3.45 14.14
N PHE A 34 -4.69 2.59 14.12
CA PHE A 34 -4.69 1.35 14.88
C PHE A 34 -3.69 0.33 14.34
N GLU A 35 -3.60 0.15 13.02
CA GLU A 35 -2.60 -0.74 12.42
C GLU A 35 -1.16 -0.30 12.74
N THR A 36 -0.90 1.00 12.77
CA THR A 36 0.40 1.54 13.19
C THR A 36 0.70 1.19 14.64
N SER A 37 -0.29 1.29 15.55
CA SER A 37 -0.10 0.93 16.96
C SER A 37 0.28 -0.55 17.11
N LEU A 38 -0.34 -1.44 16.33
CA LEU A 38 0.04 -2.85 16.27
C LEU A 38 1.47 -3.04 15.76
N LEU A 39 1.90 -2.28 14.76
CA LEU A 39 3.25 -2.39 14.21
C LEU A 39 4.34 -1.94 15.20
N VAL A 40 4.06 -0.92 16.01
CA VAL A 40 4.99 -0.45 17.05
C VAL A 40 4.82 -1.15 18.40
N ASP A 41 3.89 -2.12 18.51
CA ASP A 41 3.55 -2.82 19.75
C ASP A 41 3.06 -1.90 20.88
N GLU A 42 2.34 -0.83 20.53
CA GLU A 42 1.77 0.13 21.47
C GLU A 42 0.24 0.00 21.57
N SER A 43 -0.26 -0.06 22.80
CA SER A 43 -1.69 -0.01 23.07
C SER A 43 -2.17 1.43 23.12
N ILE A 44 -3.19 1.75 22.33
CA ILE A 44 -3.78 3.09 22.28
C ILE A 44 -5.22 3.08 22.81
N SER A 45 -5.66 4.23 23.32
CA SER A 45 -7.04 4.43 23.80
C SER A 45 -8.03 4.35 22.65
N ASP A 46 -9.25 3.89 22.94
CA ASP A 46 -10.36 3.97 22.00
C ASP A 46 -10.93 5.40 21.90
N GLU A 47 -10.77 6.22 22.94
CA GLU A 47 -11.15 7.63 22.91
C GLU A 47 -10.15 8.43 22.06
N LEU A 48 -10.65 9.13 21.05
CA LEU A 48 -9.78 9.90 20.16
C LEU A 48 -9.21 11.15 20.86
N PRO A 49 -7.92 11.46 20.68
CA PRO A 49 -7.35 12.69 21.19
C PRO A 49 -7.86 13.91 20.42
N TYR A 50 -7.90 15.05 21.08
CA TYR A 50 -8.26 16.32 20.44
C TYR A 50 -7.22 16.68 19.36
N SER A 51 -7.70 17.06 18.19
CA SER A 51 -6.91 17.49 17.04
C SER A 51 -7.73 18.47 16.20
N GLU A 52 -7.09 19.16 15.25
CA GLU A 52 -7.78 20.08 14.32
C GLU A 52 -8.88 19.38 13.50
N TYR A 53 -8.76 18.07 13.32
CA TYR A 53 -9.72 17.24 12.59
C TYR A 53 -10.70 16.49 13.50
N PHE A 54 -10.71 16.75 14.82
CA PHE A 54 -11.49 15.98 15.78
C PHE A 54 -12.99 15.95 15.43
N GLU A 55 -13.55 17.06 14.97
CA GLU A 55 -14.96 17.17 14.58
C GLU A 55 -15.36 16.24 13.41
N TYR A 56 -14.40 15.83 12.56
CA TYR A 56 -14.68 14.86 11.52
C TYR A 56 -15.17 13.54 12.13
N PHE A 57 -14.68 13.15 13.30
CA PHE A 57 -14.99 11.85 13.91
C PHE A 57 -16.31 11.78 14.67
N ALA A 58 -17.11 12.86 14.63
CA ALA A 58 -18.45 12.88 15.18
C ALA A 58 -19.37 11.81 14.52
N PRO A 59 -20.36 11.27 15.25
CA PRO A 59 -20.72 11.60 16.63
C PRO A 59 -19.98 10.79 17.70
N ASP A 60 -19.30 9.72 17.31
CA ASP A 60 -18.80 8.71 18.26
C ASP A 60 -17.51 9.15 18.94
N PHE A 61 -16.65 9.90 18.23
CA PHE A 61 -15.32 10.32 18.70
C PHE A 61 -14.43 9.17 19.21
N THR A 62 -14.71 7.94 18.76
CA THR A 62 -13.95 6.74 19.09
C THR A 62 -13.16 6.23 17.89
N LEU A 63 -12.13 5.43 18.18
CA LEU A 63 -11.30 4.75 17.21
C LEU A 63 -12.05 3.57 16.58
N HIS A 64 -12.85 2.84 17.36
CA HIS A 64 -13.66 1.71 16.90
C HIS A 64 -15.17 2.03 16.99
N PRO A 65 -15.73 2.81 16.03
CA PRO A 65 -17.16 3.06 15.99
C PRO A 65 -17.93 1.80 15.56
N ASP A 66 -19.19 1.70 15.98
CA ASP A 66 -20.11 0.67 15.52
C ASP A 66 -20.51 0.92 14.07
N VAL A 67 -19.74 0.38 13.12
CA VAL A 67 -20.06 0.44 11.70
C VAL A 67 -21.06 -0.66 11.36
N SER A 68 -22.33 -0.48 11.73
CA SER A 68 -23.36 -1.46 11.39
C SER A 68 -23.64 -1.43 9.88
N THR A 69 -22.97 -2.27 9.11
CA THR A 69 -23.34 -2.53 7.73
C THR A 69 -24.37 -3.66 7.73
N ARG A 70 -25.65 -3.33 7.54
CA ARG A 70 -26.73 -4.31 7.28
C ARG A 70 -26.57 -4.92 5.87
N ILE A 71 -25.40 -5.45 5.58
CA ILE A 71 -25.09 -6.11 4.33
C ILE A 71 -25.07 -7.61 4.64
N GLU A 72 -25.91 -8.35 3.92
CA GLU A 72 -25.96 -9.80 4.05
C GLU A 72 -24.64 -10.41 3.55
N ASN A 73 -24.07 -11.32 4.35
CA ASN A 73 -22.87 -12.04 3.95
C ASN A 73 -23.22 -13.10 2.89
N GLN A 74 -22.90 -12.81 1.63
CA GLN A 74 -23.12 -13.74 0.51
C GLN A 74 -21.99 -14.78 0.35
N ASN A 75 -20.98 -14.77 1.22
CA ASN A 75 -19.88 -15.73 1.16
C ASN A 75 -20.27 -17.03 1.86
N SER A 76 -20.86 -17.96 1.11
CA SER A 76 -21.18 -19.29 1.64
C SER A 76 -19.90 -20.05 2.00
N ARG A 77 -19.99 -20.92 3.02
CA ARG A 77 -18.84 -21.72 3.46
C ARG A 77 -18.34 -22.66 2.35
N GLN A 78 -19.24 -23.24 1.57
CA GLN A 78 -18.91 -24.10 0.43
C GLN A 78 -18.09 -23.35 -0.62
N TYR A 79 -18.48 -22.11 -0.94
CA TYR A 79 -17.77 -21.25 -1.88
C TYR A 79 -16.34 -20.93 -1.41
N LEU A 80 -16.19 -20.54 -0.14
CA LEU A 80 -14.88 -20.22 0.44
C LEU A 80 -13.96 -21.45 0.48
N GLU A 81 -14.49 -22.62 0.82
CA GLU A 81 -13.72 -23.88 0.84
C GLU A 81 -13.25 -24.29 -0.55
N GLN A 82 -14.09 -24.11 -1.58
CA GLN A 82 -13.71 -24.38 -2.96
C GLN A 82 -12.56 -23.48 -3.41
N ILE A 83 -12.64 -22.17 -3.17
CA ILE A 83 -11.55 -21.23 -3.49
C ILE A 83 -10.28 -21.61 -2.74
N ARG A 84 -10.39 -21.90 -1.44
CA ARG A 84 -9.24 -22.29 -0.62
C ARG A 84 -8.53 -23.48 -1.22
N GLN A 85 -9.26 -24.54 -1.57
CA GLN A 85 -8.68 -25.75 -2.16
C GLN A 85 -7.94 -25.45 -3.47
N THR A 86 -8.55 -24.68 -4.37
CA THR A 86 -7.91 -24.27 -5.63
C THR A 86 -6.63 -23.47 -5.40
N VAL A 87 -6.62 -22.53 -4.46
CA VAL A 87 -5.42 -21.76 -4.10
C VAL A 87 -4.30 -22.68 -3.59
N PHE A 88 -4.62 -23.65 -2.72
CA PHE A 88 -3.62 -24.61 -2.23
C PHE A 88 -3.07 -25.52 -3.34
N GLU A 89 -3.88 -25.93 -4.31
CA GLU A 89 -3.42 -26.70 -5.47
C GLU A 89 -2.45 -25.88 -6.33
N ASN A 90 -2.76 -24.61 -6.58
CA ASN A 90 -1.87 -23.71 -7.31
C ASN A 90 -0.54 -23.48 -6.56
N LEU A 91 -0.59 -23.28 -5.23
CA LEU A 91 0.61 -23.10 -4.42
C LEU A 91 1.53 -24.34 -4.43
N LYS A 92 0.97 -25.55 -4.53
CA LYS A 92 1.76 -26.80 -4.64
C LYS A 92 2.55 -26.90 -5.95
N MET A 93 2.10 -26.22 -7.00
CA MET A 93 2.77 -26.22 -8.31
C MET A 93 3.98 -25.28 -8.33
N LEU A 94 4.13 -24.39 -7.35
CA LEU A 94 5.32 -23.57 -7.20
C LEU A 94 6.48 -24.47 -6.74
N ASN A 95 7.54 -24.53 -7.54
CA ASN A 95 8.80 -25.13 -7.10
C ASN A 95 9.29 -24.35 -5.88
N HIS A 96 9.51 -25.04 -4.76
CA HIS A 96 10.11 -24.45 -3.57
C HIS A 96 11.39 -23.71 -3.97
N ALA A 97 11.43 -22.38 -3.80
CA ALA A 97 12.66 -21.64 -3.97
C ALA A 97 13.58 -22.01 -2.78
N PRO A 98 14.74 -22.64 -2.99
CA PRO A 98 15.73 -22.74 -1.93
C PRO A 98 16.00 -21.31 -1.47
N SER A 99 15.85 -21.08 -0.17
CA SER A 99 16.04 -19.76 0.45
C SER A 99 17.34 -19.14 -0.05
N VAL A 100 17.24 -18.08 -0.87
CA VAL A 100 18.40 -17.24 -1.19
C VAL A 100 18.70 -16.48 0.09
N GLN A 101 19.80 -16.83 0.76
CA GLN A 101 20.24 -16.10 1.95
C GLN A 101 20.41 -14.63 1.57
N ILE A 102 19.78 -13.74 2.33
CA ILE A 102 20.09 -12.32 2.30
C ILE A 102 21.55 -12.20 2.76
N HIS A 103 22.45 -11.97 1.81
CA HIS A 103 23.85 -11.69 2.11
C HIS A 103 24.00 -10.18 2.24
N ASP A 104 24.69 -9.75 3.30
CA ASP A 104 25.05 -8.34 3.49
C ASP A 104 25.94 -7.91 2.33
N VAL A 105 25.56 -6.87 1.59
CA VAL A 105 26.34 -6.42 0.43
C VAL A 105 27.53 -5.61 0.96
N PRO A 106 28.79 -6.00 0.68
CA PRO A 106 29.95 -5.24 1.13
C PRO A 106 29.86 -3.80 0.63
N SER A 107 30.17 -2.84 1.50
CA SER A 107 30.06 -1.41 1.21
C SER A 107 30.84 -0.96 -0.04
N ASP A 108 31.85 -1.74 -0.45
CA ASP A 108 32.69 -1.50 -1.64
C ASP A 108 32.00 -1.87 -2.98
N MET A 109 30.93 -2.68 -2.98
CA MET A 109 30.25 -3.06 -4.24
C MET A 109 29.32 -1.95 -4.76
N LEU A 110 29.02 -0.96 -3.90
CA LEU A 110 28.39 0.30 -4.25
C LEU A 110 29.42 1.42 -4.13
N SER A 111 30.54 1.29 -4.85
CA SER A 111 31.40 2.44 -5.09
C SER A 111 30.59 3.46 -5.88
N TYR A 112 30.00 4.45 -5.19
CA TYR A 112 29.69 5.75 -5.76
C TYR A 112 31.02 6.43 -6.12
N GLU A 113 31.82 5.83 -7.00
CA GLU A 113 32.69 6.63 -7.84
C GLU A 113 31.72 7.49 -8.64
N ARG A 114 31.57 8.74 -8.21
CA ARG A 114 30.99 9.76 -9.07
C ARG A 114 31.86 9.75 -10.32
N THR A 115 31.42 9.07 -11.36
CA THR A 115 31.71 9.56 -12.70
C THR A 115 31.30 11.02 -12.67
N ASP A 116 32.16 11.92 -13.15
CA ASP A 116 31.90 13.36 -13.26
C ASP A 116 30.78 13.64 -14.30
N GLU A 117 29.72 12.83 -14.30
CA GLU A 117 28.49 13.04 -15.01
C GLU A 117 27.70 14.07 -14.21
N GLN A 118 27.36 15.18 -14.89
CA GLN A 118 26.49 16.21 -14.33
C GLN A 118 25.21 15.57 -13.83
N ASP A 119 24.86 15.86 -12.57
CA ASP A 119 23.63 15.39 -11.96
C ASP A 119 22.45 15.91 -12.79
N PRO A 120 21.61 15.05 -13.40
CA PRO A 120 20.46 15.48 -14.17
C PRO A 120 19.41 16.22 -13.31
N GLU A 121 19.52 16.17 -11.98
CA GLU A 121 18.73 16.98 -11.04
C GLU A 121 19.39 18.31 -10.63
N GLU A 122 20.63 18.60 -11.08
CA GLU A 122 21.26 19.89 -10.82
C GLU A 122 20.46 21.02 -11.48
N ARG A 123 19.86 21.84 -10.62
CA ARG A 123 18.93 22.90 -10.98
C ARG A 123 19.67 24.04 -11.70
N GLY A 124 19.80 23.95 -13.03
CA GLY A 124 20.28 25.05 -13.86
C GLY A 124 19.35 26.29 -13.80
N PRO A 125 19.81 27.46 -14.28
CA PRO A 125 18.97 28.66 -14.34
C PRO A 125 17.69 28.40 -15.15
N GLU A 126 16.56 28.93 -14.66
CA GLU A 126 15.16 28.60 -15.03
C GLU A 126 14.78 28.65 -16.52
N GLU A 127 15.66 29.13 -17.40
CA GLU A 127 15.34 29.39 -18.80
C GLU A 127 15.48 28.18 -19.74
N ASN A 128 15.99 27.02 -19.27
CA ASN A 128 16.24 25.83 -20.11
C ASN A 128 15.67 24.51 -19.56
N TYR A 129 14.50 24.54 -18.92
CA TYR A 129 13.80 23.31 -18.53
C TYR A 129 13.10 22.64 -19.71
N SER A 130 13.67 21.53 -20.21
CA SER A 130 12.92 20.51 -20.92
C SER A 130 12.72 19.32 -19.99
N ARG A 131 11.46 18.96 -19.73
CA ARG A 131 11.10 17.79 -18.93
C ARG A 131 11.63 16.53 -19.64
N PRO A 132 12.40 15.65 -18.98
CA PRO A 132 12.77 14.38 -19.57
C PRO A 132 11.51 13.51 -19.68
N GLU A 133 11.02 13.30 -20.90
CA GLU A 133 9.89 12.39 -21.16
C GLU A 133 10.42 10.95 -21.17
N ALA A 134 9.84 10.10 -20.32
CA ALA A 134 10.19 8.68 -20.36
C ALA A 134 9.59 8.03 -21.62
N ALA A 135 10.31 7.08 -22.23
CA ALA A 135 9.93 6.48 -23.52
C ALA A 135 8.57 5.73 -23.52
N ASN A 136 7.94 5.58 -22.35
CA ASN A 136 6.65 4.97 -22.12
C ASN A 136 5.60 5.95 -21.57
N GLU A 137 5.87 7.27 -21.61
CA GLU A 137 4.86 8.29 -21.33
C GLU A 137 3.95 8.46 -22.54
N PHE A 138 2.67 8.13 -22.38
CA PHE A 138 1.60 8.33 -23.36
C PHE A 138 0.80 9.61 -23.11
N TYR A 139 1.32 10.49 -22.26
CA TYR A 139 0.63 11.71 -21.85
C TYR A 139 0.96 12.84 -22.83
N ASP A 140 0.06 13.12 -23.77
CA ASP A 140 0.23 14.15 -24.80
C ASP A 140 -0.14 15.58 -24.34
N GLY A 141 -0.43 15.78 -23.03
CA GLY A 141 -0.54 17.09 -22.38
C GLY A 141 -1.86 17.39 -21.66
N ASP A 142 -2.03 18.63 -21.19
CA ASP A 142 -3.14 19.08 -20.34
C ASP A 142 -4.54 19.05 -21.01
N HIS A 143 -4.61 18.69 -22.29
CA HIS A 143 -5.85 18.51 -23.06
C HIS A 143 -6.13 17.05 -23.45
N ASP A 144 -5.34 16.12 -22.94
CA ASP A 144 -5.57 14.69 -23.09
C ASP A 144 -6.90 14.32 -22.41
N ASN A 145 -7.84 13.82 -23.20
CA ASN A 145 -9.25 13.65 -22.84
C ASN A 145 -9.78 12.39 -23.52
N ASP A 146 -9.00 11.31 -23.42
CA ASP A 146 -9.29 9.99 -23.96
C ASP A 146 -10.60 9.43 -23.41
N LYS A 147 -11.69 9.80 -24.08
CA LYS A 147 -13.03 9.24 -23.95
C LYS A 147 -13.12 7.98 -24.80
N GLU A 148 -13.47 6.89 -24.11
CA GLU A 148 -14.29 5.73 -24.50
C GLU A 148 -14.16 5.14 -25.92
N SER A 149 -13.66 3.89 -25.92
CA SER A 149 -14.18 2.71 -26.62
C SER A 149 -14.56 2.84 -28.10
N ASP A 150 -13.86 2.07 -28.94
CA ASP A 150 -14.52 1.27 -29.96
C ASP A 150 -13.85 -0.11 -30.05
N VAL A 151 -14.54 -1.10 -29.47
CA VAL A 151 -14.36 -2.51 -29.82
C VAL A 151 -15.31 -2.78 -30.97
N GLU A 152 -14.80 -3.01 -32.18
CA GLU A 152 -15.53 -3.80 -33.19
C GLU A 152 -14.57 -4.70 -33.97
N ILE A 153 -14.77 -6.01 -33.74
CA ILE A 153 -14.53 -7.25 -34.50
C ILE A 153 -13.59 -7.19 -35.71
#